data_AF-A0A7V6G2Q5-F1
#
_entry.id   AF-A0A7V6G2Q5-F1
#
_cell.length_a   1.000
_cell.length_b   1.000
_cell.length_c   1.000
_cell.angle_alpha   90.00
_cell.angle_beta   90.00
_cell.angle_gamma   90.00
#
_symmetry.space_group_name_H-M   'P 1'
#
loop_
_entity.id
_entity.type
_entity.pdbx_description
1 polymer ?
#
loop_
_entity_poly.entity_id
_entity_poly.type
_entity_poly.pdbx_seq_one_letter_code
_entity_poly.pdbx_strand_id
1 'polypeptide(L)' 'MKAILDEQEKVRDFESHSKTVKDEEVRRVFKQLAEEHGHHARQLHELLERFE' A
#
# COMPACT_ATOMS: atom_id res chain seq x y z
N MET A 1 -7.26 13.28 -5.19
CA MET A 1 -8.00 12.89 -3.97
C MET A 1 -7.02 12.50 -2.86
N LYS A 2 -7.15 13.04 -1.64
CA LYS A 2 -6.23 12.76 -0.51
C LYS A 2 -6.08 11.26 -0.21
N ALA A 3 -7.18 10.50 -0.32
CA ALA A 3 -7.18 9.06 -0.06
C ALA A 3 -6.16 8.27 -0.91
N ILE A 4 -5.90 8.64 -2.17
CA ILE A 4 -4.91 7.94 -3.01
C ILE A 4 -3.49 8.13 -2.44
N LEU A 5 -3.18 9.35 -2.00
CA LEU A 5 -1.87 9.67 -1.41
C LEU A 5 -1.67 8.94 -0.08
N ASP A 6 -2.73 8.87 0.73
CA ASP A 6 -2.72 8.15 2.00
C ASP A 6 -2.48 6.65 1.78
N GLU A 7 -3.12 6.03 0.77
CA GLU A 7 -2.84 4.63 0.41
C GLU A 7 -1.40 4.44 -0.08
N GLN A 8 -0.88 5.33 -0.91
CA GLN A 8 0.52 5.30 -1.36
C GLN A 8 1.54 5.53 -0.23
N GLU A 9 1.16 6.26 0.83
CA GLU A 9 1.98 6.41 2.04
C GLU A 9 2.07 5.10 2.82
N LYS A 10 0.93 4.42 3.02
CA LYS A 10 0.91 3.09 3.66
C LYS A 10 1.79 2.08 2.91
N VAL A 11 1.79 2.09 1.57
CA VAL A 11 2.70 1.24 0.77
C VAL A 11 4.16 1.50 1.17
N ARG A 12 4.58 2.78 1.19
CA ARG A 12 5.96 3.17 1.53
C ARG A 12 6.32 2.75 2.94
N ASP A 13 5.40 2.95 3.89
CA ASP A 13 5.61 2.59 5.28
C ASP A 13 5.78 1.09 5.44
N PHE A 14 4.87 0.27 4.93
CA PHE A 14 4.96 -1.18 5.06
C PHE A 14 6.16 -1.77 4.33
N GLU A 15 6.51 -1.25 3.15
CA GLU A 15 7.75 -1.61 2.47
C GLU A 15 8.99 -1.30 3.33
N SER A 16 9.02 -0.12 3.95
CA SER A 16 10.12 0.30 4.83
C SER A 16 10.24 -0.62 6.06
N HIS A 17 9.13 -0.92 6.72
CA HIS A 17 9.10 -1.84 7.87
C HIS A 17 9.50 -3.26 7.48
N SER A 18 9.08 -3.76 6.32
CA SER A 18 9.47 -5.10 5.85
C SER A 18 11.01 -5.26 5.74
N LYS A 19 11.73 -4.18 5.47
CA LYS A 19 13.20 -4.20 5.33
C LYS A 19 13.93 -4.31 6.67
N THR A 20 13.30 -3.89 7.77
CA THR A 20 13.92 -3.89 9.11
C THR A 20 13.53 -5.11 9.94
N VAL A 21 12.46 -5.82 9.56
CA VAL A 21 11.96 -7.00 10.25
C VAL A 21 12.81 -8.23 9.93
N LYS A 22 13.28 -8.92 10.98
CA LYS A 22 14.06 -10.16 10.87
C LYS A 22 13.19 -11.41 10.78
N ASP A 23 12.05 -11.41 11.46
CA ASP A 23 11.11 -12.51 11.43
C ASP A 23 10.52 -12.64 10.02
N GLU A 24 10.66 -13.82 9.42
CA GLU A 24 10.28 -14.01 8.02
C GLU A 24 8.77 -13.93 7.81
N GLU A 25 7.98 -14.44 8.75
CA GLU A 25 6.53 -14.44 8.67
C GLU A 25 6.00 -13.01 8.80
N VAL A 26 6.47 -12.27 9.81
CA VAL A 26 6.09 -10.87 10.01
C VAL A 26 6.52 -10.02 8.82
N ARG A 27 7.72 -10.23 8.28
CA ARG A 27 8.20 -9.54 7.07
C ARG A 27 7.29 -9.81 5.87
N ARG A 28 6.82 -11.06 5.71
CA ARG A 28 5.91 -11.44 4.63
C ARG A 28 4.57 -10.72 4.75
N VAL A 29 4.02 -10.63 5.96
CA VAL A 29 2.78 -9.88 6.23
C VAL A 29 2.94 -8.41 5.85
N PHE A 30 4.04 -7.75 6.23
CA PHE A 30 4.28 -6.36 5.82
C PHE A 30 4.32 -6.17 4.31
N LYS A 31 4.95 -7.08 3.56
CA LYS A 31 4.96 -7.02 2.09
C LYS A 31 3.58 -7.20 1.49
N GLN A 32 2.79 -8.14 2.03
CA GLN A 32 1.42 -8.35 1.58
C GLN A 32 0.56 -7.10 1.80
N LEU A 33 0.66 -6.47 2.98
CA LEU A 33 -0.04 -5.22 3.26
C LEU A 33 0.37 -4.11 2.28
N ALA A 34 1.66 -3.98 1.95
CA ALA A 34 2.13 -3.01 0.97
C ALA A 34 1.50 -3.24 -0.42
N GLU A 35 1.40 -4.49 -0.89
CA GLU A 35 0.71 -4.81 -2.15
C GLU A 35 -0.79 -4.48 -2.10
N GLU A 36 -1.48 -4.85 -1.02
CA GLU A 36 -2.92 -4.58 -0.84
C GLU A 36 -3.23 -3.08 -0.90
N HIS A 37 -2.44 -2.25 -0.20
CA HIS A 37 -2.58 -0.80 -0.26
C HIS A 37 -2.24 -0.23 -1.66
N GLY A 38 -1.30 -0.83 -2.39
CA GLY A 38 -1.05 -0.50 -3.79
C GLY A 38 -2.26 -0.79 -4.69
N HIS A 39 -2.95 -1.90 -4.46
CA HIS A 39 -4.20 -2.22 -5.15
C HIS A 39 -5.32 -1.23 -4.82
N HIS A 40 -5.49 -0.86 -3.55
CA HIS A 40 -6.48 0.15 -3.15
C HIS A 40 -6.20 1.51 -3.81
N ALA A 41 -4.94 1.96 -3.83
CA ALA A 41 -4.57 3.21 -4.50
C ALA A 41 -4.93 3.20 -5.99
N ARG A 42 -4.67 2.07 -6.68
CA ARG A 42 -5.03 1.87 -8.08
C ARG A 42 -6.54 1.89 -8.30
N GLN A 43 -7.30 1.15 -7.49
CA GLN A 43 -8.77 1.13 -7.59
C GLN A 43 -9.36 2.52 -7.38
N LEU A 44 -8.85 3.29 -6.42
CA LEU A 44 -9.29 4.67 -6.19
C LEU A 44 -8.98 5.58 -7.39
N HIS A 45 -7.81 5.40 -8.03
CA HIS A 45 -7.46 6.13 -9.25
C HIS A 45 -8.40 5.80 -10.41
N GLU A 46 -8.63 4.50 -10.67
CA GLU A 46 -9.54 4.03 -11.72
C GLU A 46 -10.99 4.50 -11.49
N LEU A 47 -11.42 4.59 -10.23
CA LEU A 47 -12.73 5.16 -9.90
C LEU A 47 -12.79 6.65 -10.22
N LEU A 48 -11.78 7.44 -9.86
CA LEU A 48 -11.75 8.86 -10.19
C LEU A 48 -11.81 9.09 -11.70
N GLU A 49 -11.02 8.36 -12.49
CA GLU A 49 -11.03 8.45 -13.96
C GLU A 49 -12.39 8.10 -14.59
N ARG A 50 -13.27 7.41 -13.86
CA ARG A 50 -14.62 7.06 -14.32
C ARG A 50 -15.70 8.04 -13.83
N PHE A 51 -15.43 8.81 -12.79
CA PHE A 51 -16.36 9.77 -12.19
C PHE A 51 -16.09 11.22 -12.60
N GLU A 52 -14.85 11.55 -12.96
CA GLU A 52 -14.45 12.83 -13.55
C GLU A 52 -14.50 12.79 -15.09
#